data_AF-A0A9D5Q7T9-F1
#
_entry.id   AF-A0A9D5Q7T9-F1
#
_cell.length_a   1.000
_cell.length_b   1.000
_cell.length_c   1.000
_cell.angle_alpha   90.00
_cell.angle_beta   90.00
_cell.angle_gamma   90.00
#
_symmetry.space_group_name_H-M   'P 1'
#
loop_
_entity.id
_entity.type
_entity.pdbx_description
1 polymer ?
#
loop_
_entity_poly.entity_id
_entity_poly.type
_entity_poly.pdbx_seq_one_letter_code
_entity_poly.pdbx_strand_id
1 'polypeptide(L)'
;MAQSLTLKSISPKLRIVKPKTPPKDAPVTKAYHTTRVTALEGGLNLNRQDGGLVKYADISLLLVFRLDADPDTWYLEVFVYGQAAPFRLSQKVINYRQFLPQVSQRSKDNFAAFLLYLINQLDSVYIDENTLEFLKTQKVISYPDFSLFEEYTRQLWFQLMTWMKFRCEHCGEVYWVDESKVTEQGAKTKCVKCQQIITVKKRPKPEPFTSKEARKTVSCPHCQYENPEGSQFCVMCQKPLVSFTPTPKPQAPPSRSEPAPQQAPEAPPEPTEQVPSPAPDLSTLPLQARTQIRTNLSLREIALSLQEDINTLENKFAWFTKFSKTMQVLGFVFLIGGILIAAYIYFVIPNPEPPEVFTSQQRLTYAGMALGTGFLLSLASIIVSNIISLNLEIERNTKVTALLIQRLLSKQE
;
A
#
# COMPACT_ATOMS: atom_id res chain seq x y z
N MET A 1 23.02 -3.14 -12.06
CA MET A 1 22.12 -2.57 -11.04
C MET A 1 20.99 -1.87 -11.76
N ALA A 2 19.72 -2.14 -11.43
CA ALA A 2 18.61 -1.42 -12.07
C ALA A 2 18.63 0.03 -11.56
N GLN A 3 18.58 1.00 -12.48
CA GLN A 3 18.55 2.41 -12.13
C GLN A 3 17.30 2.68 -11.28
N SER A 4 17.47 3.22 -10.07
CA SER A 4 16.35 3.54 -9.20
C SER A 4 15.48 4.60 -9.87
N LEU A 5 14.22 4.27 -10.14
CA LEU A 5 13.24 5.22 -10.68
C LEU A 5 13.03 6.34 -9.65
N THR A 6 13.11 7.60 -10.10
CA THR A 6 12.92 8.77 -9.24
C THR A 6 11.78 9.64 -9.75
N LEU A 7 11.21 10.50 -8.90
CA LEU A 7 10.20 11.46 -9.34
C LEU A 7 10.69 12.36 -10.48
N LYS A 8 11.99 12.72 -10.49
CA LYS A 8 12.60 13.53 -11.55
C LYS A 8 12.58 12.83 -12.91
N SER A 9 12.77 11.51 -12.96
CA SER A 9 12.77 10.77 -14.23
C SER A 9 11.37 10.62 -14.83
N ILE A 10 10.32 10.63 -13.99
CA ILE A 10 8.94 10.49 -14.44
C ILE A 10 8.18 11.81 -14.58
N SER A 11 8.68 12.92 -14.00
CA SER A 11 7.98 14.21 -14.00
C SER A 11 7.55 14.72 -15.38
N PRO A 12 8.29 14.49 -16.49
CA PRO A 12 7.85 14.93 -17.82
C PRO A 12 6.55 14.24 -18.31
N LYS A 13 6.26 13.04 -17.78
CA LYS A 13 5.10 12.22 -18.14
C LYS A 13 3.83 12.65 -17.39
N LEU A 14 3.98 13.33 -16.26
CA LEU A 14 2.88 13.72 -15.39
C LEU A 14 2.12 14.92 -15.95
N ARG A 15 0.80 14.89 -15.79
CA ARG A 15 -0.12 16.00 -16.04
C ARG A 15 -1.01 16.15 -14.80
N ILE A 16 -1.15 17.38 -14.29
CA ILE A 16 -1.96 17.62 -13.09
C ILE A 16 -3.38 17.97 -13.52
N VAL A 17 -4.36 17.27 -12.95
CA VAL A 17 -5.78 17.60 -13.07
C VAL A 17 -6.29 18.14 -11.74
N LYS A 18 -7.10 19.20 -11.80
CA LYS A 18 -7.76 19.81 -10.64
C LYS A 18 -9.24 19.45 -10.62
N PRO A 19 -9.84 19.26 -9.43
CA PRO A 19 -11.26 18.99 -9.33
C PRO A 19 -12.09 20.14 -9.92
N LYS A 20 -13.19 19.80 -10.58
CA LYS A 20 -14.22 20.75 -11.03
C LYS A 20 -15.60 20.23 -10.65
N THR A 21 -16.54 21.15 -10.49
CA THR A 21 -17.93 20.77 -10.25
C THR A 21 -18.47 19.97 -11.44
N PRO A 22 -18.86 18.70 -11.24
CA PRO A 22 -19.41 17.89 -12.31
C PRO A 22 -20.80 18.40 -12.71
N PRO A 23 -21.20 18.23 -13.98
CA PRO A 23 -22.59 18.45 -14.36
C PRO A 23 -23.51 17.44 -13.66
N LYS A 24 -24.82 17.74 -13.57
CA LYS A 24 -25.79 16.93 -12.82
C LYS A 24 -25.89 15.48 -13.31
N ASP A 25 -25.60 15.26 -14.58
CA ASP A 25 -25.63 14.00 -15.31
C ASP A 25 -24.26 13.28 -15.38
N ALA A 26 -23.24 13.78 -14.68
CA ALA A 26 -21.94 13.13 -14.66
C ALA A 26 -22.04 11.70 -14.10
N PRO A 27 -21.40 10.71 -14.75
CA PRO A 27 -21.48 9.33 -14.34
C PRO A 27 -20.89 9.12 -12.94
N VAL A 28 -21.51 8.24 -12.17
CA VAL A 28 -20.99 7.81 -10.86
C VAL A 28 -19.71 6.99 -11.08
N THR A 29 -18.70 7.24 -10.26
CA THR A 29 -17.38 6.59 -10.38
C THR A 29 -17.21 5.43 -9.41
N LYS A 30 -18.19 4.52 -9.34
CA LYS A 30 -18.08 3.36 -8.46
C LYS A 30 -17.02 2.40 -8.98
N ALA A 31 -15.90 2.31 -8.27
CA ALA A 31 -14.77 1.54 -8.72
C ALA A 31 -15.06 0.04 -8.72
N TYR A 32 -14.49 -0.66 -9.69
CA TYR A 32 -14.51 -2.11 -9.68
C TYR A 32 -13.48 -2.68 -8.70
N HIS A 33 -13.88 -3.72 -7.97
CA HIS A 33 -12.99 -4.44 -7.07
C HIS A 33 -12.02 -5.33 -7.85
N THR A 34 -10.77 -5.39 -7.41
CA THR A 34 -9.74 -6.28 -7.97
C THR A 34 -9.30 -7.31 -6.94
N THR A 35 -9.18 -8.57 -7.36
CA THR A 35 -8.79 -9.67 -6.45
C THR A 35 -7.28 -9.83 -6.39
N ARG A 36 -6.59 -9.59 -7.51
CA ARG A 36 -5.15 -9.69 -7.62
C ARG A 36 -4.62 -8.90 -8.81
N VAL A 37 -3.51 -8.20 -8.62
CA VAL A 37 -2.84 -7.46 -9.70
C VAL A 37 -1.52 -8.16 -10.05
N THR A 38 -1.39 -8.55 -11.30
CA THR A 38 -0.23 -9.26 -11.86
C THR A 38 0.27 -8.54 -13.10
N ALA A 39 1.56 -8.70 -13.40
CA ALA A 39 2.16 -8.09 -14.57
C ALA A 39 1.69 -8.79 -15.85
N LEU A 40 1.45 -8.01 -16.91
CA LEU A 40 1.21 -8.50 -18.26
C LEU A 40 2.15 -7.76 -19.22
N GLU A 41 2.52 -8.39 -20.33
CA GLU A 41 3.23 -7.71 -21.41
C GLU A 41 2.38 -6.52 -21.90
N GLY A 42 2.90 -5.30 -21.71
CA GLY A 42 2.20 -4.06 -22.08
C GLY A 42 1.03 -3.66 -21.19
N GLY A 43 0.84 -4.27 -20.00
CA GLY A 43 -0.24 -3.88 -19.10
C GLY A 43 -0.30 -4.55 -17.74
N LEU A 44 -1.50 -4.55 -17.17
CA LEU A 44 -1.86 -5.16 -15.89
C LEU A 44 -2.90 -6.24 -16.13
N ASN A 45 -2.79 -7.34 -15.39
CA ASN A 45 -3.86 -8.32 -15.25
C ASN A 45 -4.44 -8.23 -13.83
N LEU A 46 -5.68 -7.77 -13.75
CA LEU A 46 -6.45 -7.54 -12.52
C LEU A 46 -7.20 -8.79 -12.02
N ASN A 47 -7.03 -9.92 -12.72
CA ASN A 47 -7.48 -11.26 -12.31
C ASN A 47 -8.96 -11.34 -11.90
N ARG A 48 -9.82 -10.65 -12.65
CA ARG A 48 -11.27 -10.66 -12.45
C ARG A 48 -11.95 -11.66 -13.39
N GLN A 49 -13.10 -12.16 -12.96
CA GLN A 49 -13.92 -13.11 -13.72
C GLN A 49 -14.46 -12.53 -15.03
N ASP A 50 -14.83 -11.25 -15.03
CA ASP A 50 -15.36 -10.51 -16.19
C ASP A 50 -14.25 -9.96 -17.11
N GLY A 51 -13.00 -10.34 -16.88
CA GLY A 51 -11.83 -9.78 -17.54
C GLY A 51 -11.21 -8.63 -16.74
N GLY A 52 -9.94 -8.35 -17.02
CA GLY A 52 -9.18 -7.38 -16.23
C GLY A 52 -7.83 -7.06 -16.84
N LEU A 53 -7.72 -7.12 -18.16
CA LEU A 53 -6.50 -6.77 -18.86
C LEU A 53 -6.53 -5.26 -19.14
N VAL A 54 -5.65 -4.52 -18.49
CA VAL A 54 -5.53 -3.06 -18.64
C VAL A 54 -4.21 -2.75 -19.33
N LYS A 55 -4.25 -2.25 -20.56
CA LYS A 55 -3.03 -1.86 -21.30
C LYS A 55 -2.49 -0.54 -20.75
N TYR A 56 -1.17 -0.39 -20.66
CA TYR A 56 -0.54 0.86 -20.23
C TYR A 56 -0.95 2.05 -21.10
N ALA A 57 -1.08 1.85 -22.41
CA ALA A 57 -1.52 2.90 -23.33
C ALA A 57 -2.92 3.46 -23.01
N ASP A 58 -3.75 2.71 -22.28
CA ASP A 58 -5.15 3.05 -22.03
C ASP A 58 -5.37 3.69 -20.65
N ILE A 59 -4.38 3.63 -19.75
CA ILE A 59 -4.48 4.22 -18.41
C ILE A 59 -4.44 5.74 -18.50
N SER A 60 -5.52 6.43 -18.17
CA SER A 60 -5.63 7.87 -18.33
C SER A 60 -5.29 8.66 -17.07
N LEU A 61 -5.76 8.18 -15.91
CA LEU A 61 -5.63 8.85 -14.62
C LEU A 61 -5.27 7.83 -13.54
N LEU A 62 -4.35 8.21 -12.64
CA LEU A 62 -3.94 7.44 -11.47
C LEU A 62 -4.18 8.28 -10.20
N LEU A 63 -4.86 7.70 -9.22
CA LEU A 63 -5.16 8.37 -7.95
C LEU A 63 -4.76 7.48 -6.76
N VAL A 64 -4.00 8.04 -5.81
CA VAL A 64 -3.60 7.35 -4.58
C VAL A 64 -4.37 7.92 -3.39
N PHE A 65 -4.91 7.02 -2.56
CA PHE A 65 -5.63 7.40 -1.35
C PHE A 65 -5.61 6.31 -0.28
N ARG A 66 -6.12 6.66 0.90
CA ARG A 66 -6.36 5.78 2.05
C ARG A 66 -7.78 6.01 2.56
N LEU A 67 -8.34 5.03 3.26
CA LEU A 67 -9.56 5.23 4.05
C LEU A 67 -9.25 5.35 5.54
N ASP A 68 -10.01 6.17 6.26
CA ASP A 68 -9.92 6.25 7.73
C ASP A 68 -10.37 4.94 8.40
N ALA A 69 -11.33 4.24 7.79
CA ALA A 69 -11.79 2.92 8.25
C ALA A 69 -10.77 1.78 8.02
N ASP A 70 -9.78 1.96 7.13
CA ASP A 70 -8.72 0.98 6.87
C ASP A 70 -7.36 1.70 6.72
N PRO A 71 -6.79 2.20 7.83
CA PRO A 71 -5.61 3.07 7.80
C PRO A 71 -4.34 2.36 7.32
N ASP A 72 -4.36 1.03 7.35
CA ASP A 72 -3.27 0.13 6.95
C ASP A 72 -3.34 -0.28 5.48
N THR A 73 -4.34 0.15 4.73
CA THR A 73 -4.46 -0.11 3.30
C THR A 73 -4.34 1.17 2.49
N TRP A 74 -3.38 1.16 1.57
CA TRP A 74 -3.30 2.16 0.51
C TRP A 74 -3.99 1.62 -0.73
N TYR A 75 -4.68 2.52 -1.44
CA TYR A 75 -5.41 2.22 -2.65
C TYR A 75 -4.85 3.04 -3.80
N LEU A 76 -4.82 2.42 -4.98
CA LEU A 76 -4.58 3.08 -6.26
C LEU A 76 -5.82 2.89 -7.12
N GLU A 77 -6.46 3.96 -7.55
CA GLU A 77 -7.46 3.90 -8.60
C GLU A 77 -6.85 4.17 -9.97
N VAL A 78 -7.12 3.23 -10.88
CA VAL A 78 -6.67 3.25 -12.27
C VAL A 78 -7.86 3.52 -13.16
N PHE A 79 -7.89 4.70 -13.77
CA PHE A 79 -8.89 5.08 -14.74
C PHE A 79 -8.42 4.74 -16.14
N VAL A 80 -9.28 4.12 -16.93
CA VAL A 80 -8.96 3.65 -18.28
C VAL A 80 -9.83 4.40 -19.28
N TYR A 81 -9.22 4.87 -20.36
CA TYR A 81 -9.90 5.57 -21.45
C TYR A 81 -11.12 4.78 -21.93
N GLY A 82 -12.26 5.45 -22.10
CA GLY A 82 -13.51 4.84 -22.57
C GLY A 82 -14.24 3.97 -21.55
N GLN A 83 -13.69 3.74 -20.35
CA GLN A 83 -14.38 3.03 -19.27
C GLN A 83 -15.12 4.01 -18.36
N ALA A 84 -16.34 3.66 -17.97
CA ALA A 84 -17.16 4.51 -17.11
C ALA A 84 -16.65 4.56 -15.65
N ALA A 85 -16.06 3.45 -15.18
CA ALA A 85 -15.62 3.28 -13.80
C ALA A 85 -14.13 2.90 -13.71
N PRO A 86 -13.43 3.34 -12.66
CA PRO A 86 -12.03 2.97 -12.42
C PRO A 86 -11.89 1.56 -11.86
N PHE A 87 -10.65 1.07 -11.86
CA PHE A 87 -10.25 -0.13 -11.13
C PHE A 87 -9.57 0.26 -9.82
N ARG A 88 -10.07 -0.24 -8.69
CA ARG A 88 -9.48 0.02 -7.38
C ARG A 88 -8.51 -1.11 -7.02
N LEU A 89 -7.24 -0.75 -6.87
CA LEU A 89 -6.15 -1.66 -6.56
C LEU A 89 -5.73 -1.45 -5.11
N SER A 90 -6.03 -2.40 -4.23
CA SER A 90 -5.50 -2.39 -2.87
C SER A 90 -4.01 -2.78 -2.88
N GLN A 91 -3.19 -2.14 -2.04
CA GLN A 91 -1.79 -2.53 -1.88
C GLN A 91 -1.61 -4.01 -1.49
N LYS A 92 -2.62 -4.62 -0.87
CA LYS A 92 -2.62 -6.02 -0.40
C LYS A 92 -2.77 -7.03 -1.54
N VAL A 93 -3.35 -6.62 -2.69
CA VAL A 93 -3.64 -7.50 -3.83
C VAL A 93 -2.58 -7.43 -4.95
N ILE A 94 -1.59 -6.54 -4.83
CA ILE A 94 -0.54 -6.35 -5.84
C ILE A 94 0.58 -7.38 -5.67
N ASN A 95 0.91 -8.10 -6.74
CA ASN A 95 2.03 -9.02 -6.79
C ASN A 95 3.33 -8.27 -7.12
N TYR A 96 3.90 -7.55 -6.14
CA TYR A 96 5.08 -6.71 -6.33
C TYR A 96 6.26 -7.40 -7.01
N ARG A 97 6.53 -8.68 -6.72
CA ARG A 97 7.66 -9.42 -7.31
C ARG A 97 7.63 -9.50 -8.83
N GLN A 98 6.44 -9.47 -9.43
CA GLN A 98 6.31 -9.48 -10.90
C GLN A 98 6.61 -8.12 -11.54
N PHE A 99 6.50 -7.04 -10.79
CA PHE A 99 6.79 -5.68 -11.25
C PHE A 99 8.17 -5.19 -10.82
N LEU A 100 8.62 -5.65 -9.65
CA LEU A 100 9.82 -5.22 -8.94
C LEU A 100 10.57 -6.48 -8.45
N PRO A 101 11.33 -7.17 -9.33
CA PRO A 101 11.96 -8.46 -9.00
C PRO A 101 12.95 -8.40 -7.83
N GLN A 102 13.48 -7.21 -7.51
CA GLN A 102 14.45 -6.99 -6.45
C GLN A 102 13.83 -6.89 -5.05
N VAL A 103 12.50 -6.90 -4.96
CA VAL A 103 11.78 -6.68 -3.70
C VAL A 103 11.38 -8.02 -3.07
N SER A 104 11.90 -8.30 -1.88
CA SER A 104 11.67 -9.58 -1.19
C SER A 104 10.41 -9.60 -0.32
N GLN A 105 10.02 -8.47 0.28
CA GLN A 105 8.90 -8.37 1.25
C GLN A 105 7.88 -7.32 0.83
N ARG A 106 6.62 -7.43 1.30
CA ARG A 106 5.58 -6.40 1.11
C ARG A 106 5.81 -5.23 2.06
N SER A 107 6.12 -4.05 1.54
CA SER A 107 6.26 -2.81 2.31
C SER A 107 5.48 -1.67 1.66
N LYS A 108 5.26 -0.59 2.43
CA LYS A 108 4.72 0.68 1.91
C LYS A 108 5.63 1.28 0.83
N ASP A 109 6.94 1.09 0.94
CA ASP A 109 7.92 1.53 -0.06
C ASP A 109 7.69 0.87 -1.42
N ASN A 110 7.25 -0.39 -1.42
CA ASN A 110 6.94 -1.07 -2.67
C ASN A 110 5.72 -0.49 -3.39
N PHE A 111 4.75 0.04 -2.65
CA PHE A 111 3.59 0.67 -3.26
C PHE A 111 4.00 1.94 -3.99
N ALA A 112 4.85 2.76 -3.38
CA ALA A 112 5.43 3.93 -4.05
C ALA A 112 6.31 3.52 -5.24
N ALA A 113 7.18 2.52 -5.08
CA ALA A 113 8.01 2.00 -6.16
C ALA A 113 7.19 1.39 -7.31
N PHE A 114 6.08 0.72 -6.99
CA PHE A 114 5.13 0.19 -7.97
C PHE A 114 4.44 1.32 -8.74
N LEU A 115 4.01 2.38 -8.05
CA LEU A 115 3.42 3.54 -8.71
C LEU A 115 4.43 4.22 -9.66
N LEU A 116 5.68 4.40 -9.21
CA LEU A 116 6.76 4.92 -10.06
C LEU A 116 7.02 4.02 -11.28
N TYR A 117 7.02 2.70 -11.06
CA TYR A 117 7.12 1.71 -12.13
C TYR A 117 5.98 1.87 -13.13
N LEU A 118 4.72 1.94 -12.67
CA LEU A 118 3.56 2.13 -13.53
C LEU A 118 3.72 3.39 -14.37
N ILE A 119 3.99 4.54 -13.76
CA ILE A 119 4.16 5.81 -14.47
C ILE A 119 5.31 5.72 -15.48
N ASN A 120 6.38 5.00 -15.14
CA ASN A 120 7.47 4.78 -16.08
C ASN A 120 7.08 3.94 -17.31
N GLN A 121 6.15 3.00 -17.17
CA GLN A 121 5.59 2.24 -18.31
C GLN A 121 4.58 3.04 -19.14
N LEU A 122 4.07 4.16 -18.61
CA LEU A 122 3.15 5.05 -19.32
C LEU A 122 3.92 6.07 -20.16
N ASP A 123 3.31 6.53 -21.24
CA ASP A 123 3.86 7.64 -22.02
C ASP A 123 3.60 9.00 -21.36
N SER A 124 2.35 9.19 -20.93
CA SER A 124 1.87 10.33 -20.16
C SER A 124 0.64 9.89 -19.36
N VAL A 125 0.40 10.51 -18.21
CA VAL A 125 -0.71 10.18 -17.32
C VAL A 125 -1.15 11.39 -16.52
N TYR A 126 -2.46 11.50 -16.28
CA TYR A 126 -3.00 12.47 -15.33
C TYR A 126 -2.89 11.96 -13.90
N ILE A 127 -2.61 12.86 -12.97
CA ILE A 127 -2.70 12.66 -11.52
C ILE A 127 -3.30 13.91 -10.88
N ASP A 128 -3.82 13.81 -9.67
CA ASP A 128 -4.24 14.97 -8.88
C ASP A 128 -3.08 15.53 -8.04
N GLU A 129 -3.33 16.66 -7.35
CA GLU A 129 -2.35 17.30 -6.46
C GLU A 129 -2.00 16.39 -5.27
N ASN A 130 -2.96 15.59 -4.78
CA ASN A 130 -2.78 14.68 -3.65
C ASN A 130 -1.84 13.52 -4.00
N THR A 131 -2.00 12.91 -5.17
CA THR A 131 -1.11 11.87 -5.67
C THR A 131 0.28 12.42 -5.95
N LEU A 132 0.39 13.67 -6.43
CA LEU A 132 1.68 14.34 -6.57
C LEU A 132 2.35 14.57 -5.20
N GLU A 133 1.61 14.99 -4.18
CA GLU A 133 2.12 15.12 -2.82
C GLU A 133 2.60 13.78 -2.27
N PHE A 134 1.83 12.71 -2.49
CA PHE A 134 2.23 11.34 -2.15
C PHE A 134 3.55 10.96 -2.83
N LEU A 135 3.72 11.23 -4.12
CA LEU A 135 4.98 10.93 -4.83
C LEU A 135 6.18 11.72 -4.29
N LYS A 136 5.97 12.90 -3.71
CA LYS A 136 7.03 13.73 -3.12
C LYS A 136 7.37 13.34 -1.68
N THR A 137 6.36 13.04 -0.88
CA THR A 137 6.46 12.94 0.59
C THR A 137 6.19 11.55 1.13
N GLN A 138 5.66 10.65 0.31
CA GLN A 138 5.09 9.35 0.69
C GLN A 138 3.94 9.44 1.71
N LYS A 139 3.37 10.63 1.91
CA LYS A 139 2.20 10.85 2.75
C LYS A 139 0.93 10.67 1.91
N VAL A 140 0.10 9.70 2.29
CA VAL A 140 -1.20 9.45 1.65
C VAL A 140 -2.30 10.28 2.31
N ILE A 141 -3.14 10.91 1.47
CA ILE A 141 -4.37 11.56 1.92
C ILE A 141 -5.42 10.52 2.27
N SER A 142 -6.07 10.69 3.42
CA SER A 142 -7.17 9.86 3.86
C SER A 142 -8.52 10.46 3.49
N TYR A 143 -9.49 9.58 3.24
CA TYR A 143 -10.91 9.90 3.14
C TYR A 143 -11.69 9.10 4.18
N PRO A 144 -12.80 9.62 4.74
CA PRO A 144 -13.61 8.91 5.73
C PRO A 144 -14.15 7.58 5.19
N ASP A 145 -14.64 7.59 3.95
CA ASP A 145 -15.24 6.45 3.28
C ASP A 145 -15.06 6.52 1.75
N PHE A 146 -15.51 5.48 1.06
CA PHE A 146 -15.49 5.43 -0.39
C PHE A 146 -16.46 6.41 -1.04
N SER A 147 -17.57 6.78 -0.39
CA SER A 147 -18.57 7.67 -0.99
C SER A 147 -18.02 9.09 -1.17
N LEU A 148 -17.31 9.62 -0.18
CA LEU A 148 -16.65 10.92 -0.30
C LEU A 148 -15.54 10.90 -1.36
N PHE A 149 -14.76 9.81 -1.39
CA PHE A 149 -13.72 9.64 -2.40
C PHE A 149 -14.32 9.54 -3.81
N GLU A 150 -15.42 8.81 -3.99
CA GLU A 150 -16.12 8.64 -5.27
C GLU A 150 -16.72 9.95 -5.79
N GLU A 151 -17.17 10.84 -4.90
CA GLU A 151 -17.59 12.20 -5.28
C GLU A 151 -16.38 13.05 -5.71
N TYR A 152 -15.24 12.92 -5.01
CA TYR A 152 -13.99 13.59 -5.39
C TYR A 152 -13.48 13.11 -6.76
N THR A 153 -13.46 11.80 -7.01
CA THR A 153 -13.04 11.24 -8.30
C THR A 153 -14.02 11.59 -9.41
N ARG A 154 -15.32 11.73 -9.12
CA ARG A 154 -16.31 12.24 -10.08
C ARG A 154 -15.93 13.63 -10.58
N GLN A 155 -15.44 14.52 -9.72
CA GLN A 155 -14.98 15.88 -10.07
C GLN A 155 -13.74 15.90 -10.98
N LEU A 156 -13.00 14.79 -11.07
CA LEU A 156 -11.81 14.66 -11.92
C LEU A 156 -12.15 13.93 -13.22
N TRP A 157 -12.82 12.77 -13.11
CA TRP A 157 -12.96 11.83 -14.22
C TRP A 157 -13.88 12.34 -15.33
N PHE A 158 -14.95 13.06 -14.99
CA PHE A 158 -15.86 13.62 -16.00
C PHE A 158 -15.14 14.54 -16.99
N GLN A 159 -14.04 15.19 -16.56
CA GLN A 159 -13.25 16.07 -17.41
C GLN A 159 -12.38 15.30 -18.41
N LEU A 160 -12.06 14.03 -18.11
CA LEU A 160 -11.05 13.24 -18.81
C LEU A 160 -11.64 12.03 -19.55
N MET A 161 -12.91 11.68 -19.32
CA MET A 161 -13.51 10.47 -19.89
C MET A 161 -13.51 10.43 -21.42
N THR A 162 -13.54 11.59 -22.08
CA THR A 162 -13.44 11.72 -23.55
C THR A 162 -12.02 12.01 -24.02
N TRP A 163 -11.04 12.16 -23.12
CA TRP A 163 -9.68 12.50 -23.51
C TRP A 163 -8.86 11.24 -23.81
N MET A 164 -8.35 11.17 -25.04
CA MET A 164 -7.46 10.09 -25.49
C MET A 164 -6.02 10.58 -25.67
N LYS A 165 -5.08 9.65 -25.48
CA LYS A 165 -3.67 9.87 -25.82
C LYS A 165 -3.46 9.67 -27.30
N PHE A 166 -2.72 10.58 -27.91
CA PHE A 166 -2.27 10.51 -29.29
C PHE A 166 -0.76 10.67 -29.33
N ARG A 167 -0.05 9.77 -30.02
CA ARG A 167 1.39 9.84 -30.20
C ARG A 167 1.71 10.32 -31.61
N CYS A 168 2.53 11.37 -31.74
CA CYS A 168 3.02 11.83 -33.03
C CYS A 168 3.90 10.76 -33.69
N GLU A 169 3.53 10.34 -34.90
CA GLU A 169 4.26 9.32 -35.67
C GLU A 169 5.68 9.75 -36.06
N HIS A 170 5.93 11.07 -36.18
CA HIS A 170 7.23 11.59 -36.59
C HIS A 170 8.23 11.77 -35.44
N CYS A 171 7.79 12.22 -34.26
CA CYS A 171 8.70 12.56 -33.16
C CYS A 171 8.39 11.85 -31.83
N GLY A 172 7.33 11.04 -31.78
CA GLY A 172 6.94 10.29 -30.59
C GLY A 172 6.29 11.11 -29.47
N GLU A 173 6.12 12.42 -29.63
CA GLU A 173 5.51 13.28 -28.61
C GLU A 173 4.05 12.88 -28.36
N VAL A 174 3.65 12.82 -27.09
CA VAL A 174 2.29 12.41 -26.70
C VAL A 174 1.43 13.61 -26.33
N TYR A 175 0.29 13.69 -27.01
CA TYR A 175 -0.73 14.71 -26.85
C TYR A 175 -1.98 14.11 -26.25
N TRP A 176 -2.74 14.96 -25.56
CA TRP A 176 -4.05 14.62 -25.03
C TRP A 176 -5.09 15.34 -25.88
N VAL A 177 -6.01 14.59 -26.47
CA VAL A 177 -7.01 15.10 -27.41
C VAL A 177 -8.39 14.67 -26.94
N ASP A 178 -9.31 15.61 -26.88
CA ASP A 178 -10.72 15.35 -26.62
C ASP A 178 -11.35 14.65 -27.83
N GLU A 179 -11.71 13.38 -27.68
CA GLU A 179 -12.30 12.51 -28.70
C GLU A 179 -13.56 13.12 -29.30
N SER A 180 -14.34 13.88 -28.51
CA SER A 180 -15.57 14.54 -28.99
C SER A 180 -15.31 15.55 -30.12
N LYS A 181 -14.07 16.03 -30.25
CA LYS A 181 -13.62 16.98 -31.27
C LYS A 181 -12.98 16.31 -32.49
N VAL A 182 -12.79 14.99 -32.45
CA VAL A 182 -12.21 14.23 -33.56
C VAL A 182 -13.36 13.64 -34.38
N THR A 183 -13.36 13.85 -35.69
CA THR A 183 -14.37 13.26 -36.60
C THR A 183 -13.99 11.83 -36.96
N GLU A 184 -14.90 11.06 -37.59
CA GLU A 184 -14.58 9.70 -38.07
C GLU A 184 -13.47 9.68 -39.12
N GLN A 185 -13.33 10.77 -39.90
CA GLN A 185 -12.24 10.95 -40.87
C GLN A 185 -10.91 11.33 -40.20
N GLY A 186 -10.93 11.60 -38.90
CA GLY A 186 -9.82 12.13 -38.12
C GLY A 186 -9.74 13.66 -38.16
N ALA A 187 -8.99 14.21 -37.20
CA ALA A 187 -8.70 15.64 -37.11
C ALA A 187 -7.25 15.90 -37.50
N LYS A 188 -7.02 16.82 -38.45
CA LYS A 188 -5.66 17.27 -38.79
C LYS A 188 -5.21 18.32 -37.77
N THR A 189 -4.04 18.15 -37.20
CA THR A 189 -3.41 19.12 -36.31
C THR A 189 -1.91 19.17 -36.55
N LYS A 190 -1.24 20.20 -36.05
CA LYS A 190 0.21 20.36 -36.18
C LYS A 190 0.88 19.90 -34.89
N CYS A 191 1.85 18.99 -35.00
CA CYS A 191 2.65 18.59 -33.85
C CYS A 191 3.45 19.80 -33.32
N VAL A 192 3.29 20.13 -32.04
CA VAL A 192 3.96 21.29 -31.43
C VAL A 192 5.48 21.15 -31.46
N LYS A 193 6.00 19.92 -31.38
CA LYS A 193 7.45 19.65 -31.29
C LYS A 193 8.13 19.64 -32.66
N CYS A 194 7.64 18.83 -33.61
CA CYS A 194 8.28 18.69 -34.92
C CYS A 194 7.61 19.50 -36.04
N GLN A 195 6.51 20.20 -35.75
CA GLN A 195 5.78 21.04 -36.70
C GLN A 195 5.16 20.29 -37.90
N GLN A 196 5.21 18.96 -37.93
CA GLN A 196 4.56 18.14 -38.96
C GLN A 196 3.04 18.08 -38.77
N ILE A 197 2.31 18.03 -39.88
CA ILE A 197 0.86 17.84 -39.87
C ILE A 197 0.59 16.37 -39.59
N ILE A 198 -0.14 16.11 -38.52
CA ILE A 198 -0.55 14.79 -38.05
C ILE A 198 -2.06 14.65 -38.17
N THR A 199 -2.54 13.44 -38.51
CA THR A 199 -3.97 13.14 -38.53
C THR A 199 -4.31 12.30 -37.31
N VAL A 200 -5.01 12.90 -36.35
CA VAL A 200 -5.51 12.22 -35.16
C VAL A 200 -6.77 11.45 -35.54
N LYS A 201 -6.71 10.13 -35.53
CA LYS A 201 -7.88 9.27 -35.75
C LYS A 201 -8.53 8.94 -34.40
N LYS A 202 -9.85 8.75 -34.39
CA LYS A 202 -10.52 8.20 -33.22
C LYS A 202 -9.95 6.83 -32.90
N ARG A 203 -9.71 6.57 -31.62
CA ARG A 203 -9.30 5.26 -31.15
C ARG A 203 -10.56 4.42 -30.90
N PRO A 204 -10.61 3.15 -31.32
CA PRO A 204 -11.68 2.27 -30.87
C PRO A 204 -11.71 2.28 -29.34
N LYS A 205 -12.86 2.61 -28.78
CA LYS A 205 -13.06 2.53 -27.32
C LYS A 205 -12.77 1.09 -26.91
N PRO A 206 -12.03 0.86 -25.81
CA PRO A 206 -11.87 -0.49 -25.30
C PRO A 206 -13.27 -1.05 -25.12
N GLU A 207 -13.54 -2.22 -25.70
CA GLU A 207 -14.86 -2.83 -25.58
C GLU A 207 -15.22 -2.86 -24.09
N PRO A 208 -16.41 -2.36 -23.69
CA PRO A 208 -16.85 -2.50 -22.32
C PRO A 208 -16.74 -3.98 -21.98
N PHE A 209 -16.28 -4.29 -20.77
CA PHE A 209 -16.13 -5.66 -20.30
C PHE A 209 -17.51 -6.32 -20.36
N THR A 210 -17.82 -6.92 -21.50
CA THR A 210 -18.99 -7.76 -21.65
C THR A 210 -18.63 -9.00 -20.87
N SER A 211 -19.48 -9.37 -19.92
CA SER A 211 -19.44 -10.65 -19.22
C SER A 211 -19.65 -11.77 -20.24
N LYS A 212 -18.68 -12.00 -21.11
CA LYS A 212 -18.82 -12.90 -22.25
C LYS A 212 -18.18 -14.22 -21.90
N GLU A 213 -19.06 -15.21 -21.92
CA GLU A 213 -18.84 -16.63 -22.20
C GLU A 213 -17.75 -17.27 -21.38
N ALA A 214 -18.17 -18.18 -20.49
CA ALA A 214 -17.34 -19.06 -19.66
C ALA A 214 -15.97 -19.32 -20.29
N ARG A 215 -15.00 -18.45 -19.99
CA ARG A 215 -13.60 -18.71 -20.32
C ARG A 215 -13.31 -20.01 -19.61
N LYS A 216 -12.91 -21.04 -20.35
CA LYS A 216 -12.56 -22.32 -19.76
C LYS A 216 -11.53 -22.06 -18.66
N THR A 217 -11.89 -22.40 -17.43
CA THR A 217 -11.00 -22.32 -16.29
C THR A 217 -10.52 -23.71 -15.91
N VAL A 218 -9.31 -23.79 -15.39
CA VAL A 218 -8.73 -24.99 -14.79
C VAL A 218 -8.55 -24.71 -13.30
N SER A 219 -9.22 -25.51 -12.46
CA SER A 219 -9.07 -25.41 -11.01
C SER A 219 -7.69 -25.89 -10.58
N CYS A 220 -7.04 -25.13 -9.71
CA CYS A 220 -5.73 -25.49 -9.17
C CYS A 220 -5.85 -26.69 -8.22
N PRO A 221 -5.09 -27.78 -8.44
CA PRO A 221 -5.16 -28.95 -7.57
C PRO A 221 -4.64 -28.69 -6.15
N HIS A 222 -3.90 -27.60 -5.93
CA HIS A 222 -3.29 -27.29 -4.64
C HIS A 222 -4.08 -26.31 -3.77
N CYS A 223 -4.85 -25.40 -4.37
CA CYS A 223 -5.58 -24.37 -3.64
C CYS A 223 -6.99 -24.10 -4.18
N GLN A 224 -7.47 -24.93 -5.11
CA GLN A 224 -8.81 -24.88 -5.73
C GLN A 224 -9.15 -23.58 -6.49
N TYR A 225 -8.17 -22.69 -6.68
CA TYR A 225 -8.38 -21.44 -7.40
C TYR A 225 -8.56 -21.71 -8.91
N GLU A 226 -9.57 -21.09 -9.53
CA GLU A 226 -9.82 -21.18 -10.97
C GLU A 226 -8.84 -20.32 -11.78
N ASN A 227 -8.00 -20.96 -12.59
CA ASN A 227 -7.02 -20.30 -13.44
C ASN A 227 -7.52 -20.32 -14.89
N PRO A 228 -7.14 -19.35 -15.74
CA PRO A 228 -7.46 -19.43 -17.16
C PRO A 228 -6.82 -20.67 -17.81
N GLU A 229 -7.53 -21.33 -18.72
CA GLU A 229 -7.02 -22.46 -19.52
C GLU A 229 -5.67 -22.09 -20.18
N GLY A 230 -4.71 -23.01 -20.14
CA GLY A 230 -3.33 -22.78 -20.61
C GLY A 230 -2.37 -22.19 -19.57
N SER A 231 -2.83 -21.83 -18.37
CA SER A 231 -1.93 -21.40 -17.28
C SER A 231 -0.97 -22.52 -16.86
N GLN A 232 0.33 -22.25 -16.87
CA GLN A 232 1.34 -23.22 -16.42
C GLN A 232 1.44 -23.31 -14.89
N PHE A 233 1.18 -22.20 -14.20
CA PHE A 233 1.25 -22.08 -12.74
C PHE A 233 -0.04 -21.47 -12.20
N CYS A 234 -0.42 -21.89 -10.99
CA CYS A 234 -1.57 -21.35 -10.31
C CYS A 234 -1.30 -19.90 -9.95
N VAL A 235 -2.19 -19.01 -10.37
CA VAL A 235 -2.09 -17.60 -10.06
C VAL A 235 -2.03 -17.44 -8.53
N MET A 236 -2.91 -18.11 -7.79
CA MET A 236 -2.98 -17.96 -6.32
C MET A 236 -1.77 -18.51 -5.58
N CYS A 237 -1.54 -19.82 -5.63
CA CYS A 237 -0.49 -20.47 -4.83
C CYS A 237 0.87 -20.60 -5.52
N GLN A 238 0.99 -20.17 -6.78
CA GLN A 238 2.21 -20.26 -7.61
C GLN A 238 2.73 -21.68 -7.89
N LYS A 239 2.02 -22.72 -7.46
CA LYS A 239 2.36 -24.12 -7.79
C LYS A 239 1.97 -24.46 -9.23
N PRO A 240 2.69 -25.35 -9.93
CA PRO A 240 2.38 -25.74 -11.30
C PRO A 240 0.98 -26.35 -11.42
N LEU A 241 0.27 -26.04 -12.52
CA LEU A 241 -1.07 -26.57 -12.82
C LEU A 241 -1.04 -27.80 -13.72
N VAL A 242 -0.02 -27.89 -14.57
CA VAL A 242 0.25 -29.03 -15.42
C VAL A 242 1.49 -29.74 -14.89
N SER A 243 1.41 -31.05 -14.73
CA SER A 243 2.60 -31.88 -14.54
C SER A 243 3.45 -31.74 -15.80
N PHE A 244 4.58 -31.05 -15.71
CA PHE A 244 5.56 -31.02 -16.78
C PHE A 244 6.06 -32.45 -16.96
N THR A 245 5.50 -33.20 -17.92
CA THR A 245 6.20 -34.35 -18.47
C THR A 245 7.36 -33.75 -19.24
N PRO A 246 8.62 -33.92 -18.79
CA PRO A 246 9.74 -33.31 -19.48
C PRO A 246 9.78 -33.88 -20.89
N THR A 247 9.56 -33.03 -21.89
CA THR A 247 9.75 -33.42 -23.29
C THR A 247 11.18 -33.96 -23.40
N PRO A 248 11.36 -35.22 -23.84
CA PRO A 248 12.69 -35.82 -23.95
C PRO A 248 13.57 -34.89 -24.77
N LYS A 249 14.71 -34.50 -24.20
CA LYS A 249 15.72 -33.65 -24.83
C LYS A 249 15.91 -34.11 -26.28
N PRO A 250 15.75 -33.22 -27.29
CA PRO A 250 16.16 -33.53 -28.64
C PRO A 250 17.60 -34.06 -28.59
N GLN A 251 17.79 -35.30 -29.03
CA GLN A 251 19.10 -35.91 -29.15
C GLN A 251 20.00 -34.91 -29.87
N ALA A 252 21.12 -34.56 -29.22
CA ALA A 252 22.12 -33.70 -29.83
C ALA A 252 22.47 -34.30 -31.21
N PRO A 253 22.49 -33.49 -32.28
CA PRO A 253 22.94 -33.98 -33.57
C PRO A 253 24.35 -34.57 -33.41
N PRO A 254 24.66 -35.66 -34.11
CA PRO A 254 25.94 -36.36 -33.98
C PRO A 254 27.09 -35.37 -34.17
N SER A 255 27.94 -35.32 -33.13
CA SER A 255 29.15 -34.52 -33.08
C SER A 255 30.01 -34.86 -34.30
N ARG A 256 30.13 -33.92 -35.22
CA ARG A 256 31.03 -34.03 -36.37
C ARG A 256 32.44 -33.87 -35.84
N SER A 257 33.23 -34.93 -35.94
CA SER A 257 34.63 -35.01 -35.53
C SER A 257 35.43 -33.84 -36.08
N GLU A 258 35.98 -33.05 -35.17
CA GLU A 258 36.90 -31.94 -35.43
C GLU A 258 38.32 -32.51 -35.63
N PRO A 259 39.05 -32.14 -36.71
CA PRO A 259 40.47 -32.45 -36.85
C PRO A 259 41.31 -31.56 -35.94
N ALA A 260 42.28 -32.16 -35.25
CA ALA A 260 43.28 -31.50 -34.42
C ALA A 260 44.35 -30.72 -35.24
N PRO A 261 45.35 -30.06 -34.62
CA PRO A 261 45.31 -28.71 -34.07
C PRO A 261 46.29 -27.77 -34.79
N GLN A 262 45.92 -26.50 -34.99
CA GLN A 262 46.84 -25.47 -35.50
C GLN A 262 47.17 -24.43 -34.42
N GLN A 263 48.44 -24.48 -34.02
CA GLN A 263 49.33 -23.46 -33.46
C GLN A 263 48.73 -22.26 -32.70
N ALA A 264 49.18 -22.14 -31.45
CA ALA A 264 49.01 -21.01 -30.55
C ALA A 264 49.72 -19.73 -31.05
N PRO A 265 49.09 -18.56 -30.84
CA PRO A 265 49.81 -17.31 -30.66
C PRO A 265 49.63 -16.74 -29.23
N GLU A 266 50.78 -16.35 -28.67
CA GLU A 266 51.10 -15.35 -27.65
C GLU A 266 50.05 -14.86 -26.61
N ALA A 267 50.52 -14.87 -25.36
CA ALA A 267 49.86 -14.40 -24.15
C ALA A 267 49.65 -12.87 -24.12
N PRO A 268 48.52 -12.37 -23.58
CA PRO A 268 48.37 -10.97 -23.18
C PRO A 268 49.02 -10.70 -21.80
N PRO A 269 49.42 -9.45 -21.52
CA PRO A 269 50.14 -9.08 -20.30
C PRO A 269 49.26 -9.06 -19.05
N GLU A 270 49.92 -9.23 -17.90
CA GLU A 270 49.39 -9.25 -16.53
C GLU A 270 48.50 -8.04 -16.18
N PRO A 271 47.43 -8.24 -15.38
CA PRO A 271 46.67 -7.15 -14.78
C PRO A 271 47.45 -6.52 -13.62
N THR A 272 47.65 -5.20 -13.71
CA THR A 272 48.20 -4.35 -12.64
C THR A 272 47.38 -4.45 -11.36
N GLU A 273 48.07 -4.77 -10.26
CA GLU A 273 47.60 -4.80 -8.88
C GLU A 273 47.07 -3.40 -8.47
N GLN A 274 45.75 -3.28 -8.29
CA GLN A 274 45.12 -2.06 -7.78
C GLN A 274 45.18 -2.03 -6.25
N VAL A 275 45.82 -0.97 -5.75
CA VAL A 275 45.90 -0.58 -4.34
C VAL A 275 44.51 -0.46 -3.70
N PRO A 276 44.26 -1.03 -2.50
CA PRO A 276 42.97 -0.93 -1.83
C PRO A 276 42.69 0.49 -1.36
N SER A 277 41.53 1.01 -1.77
CA SER A 277 40.99 2.31 -1.35
C SER A 277 40.56 2.25 0.13
N PRO A 278 40.80 3.30 0.94
CA PRO A 278 40.44 3.30 2.36
C PRO A 278 38.92 3.22 2.55
N ALA A 279 38.50 2.40 3.52
CA ALA A 279 37.10 2.19 3.84
C ALA A 279 36.43 3.52 4.28
N PRO A 280 35.20 3.79 3.83
CA PRO A 280 34.47 4.99 4.23
C PRO A 280 34.13 4.96 5.72
N ASP A 281 34.29 6.10 6.37
CA ASP A 281 33.97 6.31 7.78
C ASP A 281 32.45 6.20 8.02
N LEU A 282 32.04 5.10 8.65
CA LEU A 282 30.65 4.72 8.94
C LEU A 282 30.11 5.34 10.24
N SER A 283 30.78 6.33 10.81
CA SER A 283 30.42 6.92 12.11
C SER A 283 29.20 7.86 12.08
N THR A 284 28.66 8.21 10.90
CA THR A 284 27.60 9.22 10.75
C THR A 284 26.23 8.71 10.28
N LEU A 285 26.02 7.39 10.14
CA LEU A 285 24.74 6.85 9.67
C LEU A 285 23.71 6.60 10.80
N PRO A 286 22.41 6.83 10.56
CA PRO A 286 21.35 6.64 11.55
C PRO A 286 21.23 5.17 12.00
N LEU A 287 20.93 4.98 13.29
CA LEU A 287 20.93 3.70 14.03
C LEU A 287 20.14 2.53 13.39
N GLN A 288 19.28 2.78 12.41
CA GLN A 288 18.53 1.74 11.68
C GLN A 288 19.33 1.08 10.54
N ALA A 289 20.48 1.65 10.14
CA ALA A 289 21.32 1.12 9.07
C ALA A 289 22.56 0.34 9.56
N ARG A 290 22.69 0.12 10.87
CA ARG A 290 23.83 -0.60 11.49
C ARG A 290 23.52 -2.08 11.70
N THR A 291 23.02 -2.78 10.68
CA THR A 291 22.81 -4.23 10.73
C THR A 291 24.14 -4.93 10.49
N GLN A 292 24.98 -5.02 11.53
CA GLN A 292 26.08 -5.98 11.53
C GLN A 292 25.48 -7.38 11.58
N ILE A 293 25.47 -8.07 10.44
CA ILE A 293 25.18 -9.50 10.37
C ILE A 293 26.33 -10.22 11.08
N ARG A 294 26.15 -10.55 12.36
CA ARG A 294 27.06 -11.45 13.08
C ARG A 294 26.66 -12.89 12.75
N THR A 295 27.40 -13.51 11.84
CA THR A 295 27.06 -14.81 11.23
C THR A 295 27.25 -16.03 12.14
N ASN A 296 27.74 -15.91 13.39
CA ASN A 296 28.10 -17.08 14.21
C ASN A 296 27.74 -16.95 15.71
N LEU A 297 26.50 -16.63 16.06
CA LEU A 297 26.05 -16.69 17.47
C LEU A 297 25.37 -18.03 17.77
N SER A 298 25.74 -18.65 18.88
CA SER A 298 25.10 -19.87 19.38
C SER A 298 23.64 -19.60 19.81
N LEU A 299 22.78 -20.64 19.81
CA LEU A 299 21.39 -20.52 20.26
C LEU A 299 21.26 -19.90 21.67
N ARG A 300 22.23 -20.16 22.54
CA ARG A 300 22.28 -19.60 23.90
C ARG A 300 22.56 -18.10 23.89
N GLU A 301 23.51 -17.64 23.08
CA GLU A 301 23.80 -16.21 22.93
C GLU A 301 22.66 -15.47 22.24
N ILE A 302 21.99 -16.11 21.29
CA ILE A 302 20.77 -15.59 20.65
C ILE A 302 19.66 -15.41 21.69
N ALA A 303 19.46 -16.39 22.58
CA ALA A 303 18.47 -16.30 23.65
C ALA A 303 18.81 -15.19 24.65
N LEU A 304 20.09 -15.05 25.03
CA LEU A 304 20.55 -13.97 25.91
C LEU A 304 20.38 -12.60 25.27
N SER A 305 20.74 -12.45 23.99
CA SER A 305 20.54 -11.21 23.24
C SER A 305 19.06 -10.87 23.09
N LEU A 306 18.20 -11.86 22.84
CA LEU A 306 16.75 -11.64 22.75
C LEU A 306 16.20 -11.20 24.11
N GLN A 307 16.68 -11.80 25.19
CA GLN A 307 16.30 -11.40 26.54
C GLN A 307 16.73 -9.96 26.85
N GLU A 308 17.92 -9.56 26.39
CA GLU A 308 18.42 -8.18 26.54
C GLU A 308 17.60 -7.18 25.70
N ASP A 309 17.26 -7.52 24.46
CA ASP A 309 16.35 -6.73 23.61
C ASP A 309 14.94 -6.61 24.24
N ILE A 310 14.44 -7.67 24.86
CA ILE A 310 13.15 -7.66 25.58
C ILE A 310 13.23 -6.78 26.83
N ASN A 311 14.33 -6.87 27.59
CA ASN A 311 14.53 -6.06 28.80
C ASN A 311 14.69 -4.56 28.46
N THR A 312 15.32 -4.23 27.32
CA THR A 312 15.43 -2.83 26.87
C THR A 312 14.09 -2.27 26.36
N LEU A 313 13.21 -3.13 25.82
CA LEU A 313 11.84 -2.75 25.48
C LEU A 313 11.02 -2.41 26.73
N GLU A 314 11.21 -3.14 27.83
CA GLU A 314 10.50 -2.90 29.09
C GLU A 314 10.73 -1.47 29.62
N ASN A 315 11.95 -0.95 29.47
CA ASN A 315 12.28 0.43 29.85
C ASN A 315 11.53 1.49 29.02
N LYS A 316 11.26 1.21 27.73
CA LYS A 316 10.50 2.14 26.87
C LYS A 316 9.02 2.21 27.25
N PHE A 317 8.46 1.13 27.80
CA PHE A 317 7.07 1.06 28.23
C PHE A 317 6.85 1.43 29.70
N ALA A 318 7.92 1.65 30.47
CA ALA A 318 7.85 1.98 31.89
C ALA A 318 6.94 3.17 32.19
N TRP A 319 6.87 4.18 31.31
CA TRP A 319 5.95 5.31 31.48
C TRP A 319 4.48 4.88 31.39
N PHE A 320 4.12 4.04 30.42
CA PHE A 320 2.74 3.58 30.26
C PHE A 320 2.32 2.65 31.41
N THR A 321 3.21 1.78 31.89
CA THR A 321 2.95 0.95 33.07
C THR A 321 2.74 1.82 34.31
N LYS A 322 3.55 2.88 34.49
CA LYS A 322 3.35 3.87 35.56
C LYS A 322 2.01 4.58 35.40
N PHE A 323 1.67 5.03 34.20
CA PHE A 323 0.42 5.72 33.92
C PHE A 323 -0.81 4.84 34.20
N SER A 324 -0.80 3.57 33.77
CA SER A 324 -1.86 2.60 34.07
C SER A 324 -2.04 2.42 35.58
N LYS A 325 -0.95 2.22 36.33
CA LYS A 325 -1.01 2.14 37.81
C LYS A 325 -1.56 3.42 38.44
N THR A 326 -1.16 4.60 37.94
CA THR A 326 -1.70 5.87 38.41
C THR A 326 -3.21 5.96 38.17
N MET A 327 -3.70 5.53 37.00
CA MET A 327 -5.15 5.52 36.70
C MET A 327 -5.93 4.57 37.60
N GLN A 328 -5.36 3.40 37.95
CA GLN A 328 -5.99 2.49 38.92
C GLN A 328 -6.10 3.15 40.30
N VAL A 329 -5.01 3.75 40.80
CA VAL A 329 -5.01 4.47 42.08
C VAL A 329 -6.02 5.61 42.06
N LEU A 330 -6.07 6.39 40.98
CA LEU A 330 -7.03 7.48 40.81
C LEU A 330 -8.48 6.97 40.83
N GLY A 331 -8.75 5.82 40.23
CA GLY A 331 -10.06 5.16 40.31
C GLY A 331 -10.48 4.86 41.75
N PHE A 332 -9.58 4.29 42.57
CA PHE A 332 -9.85 4.07 44.00
C PHE A 332 -10.06 5.39 44.75
N VAL A 333 -9.29 6.43 44.46
CA VAL A 333 -9.45 7.76 45.06
C VAL A 333 -10.82 8.36 44.75
N PHE A 334 -11.30 8.26 43.50
CA PHE A 334 -12.63 8.75 43.13
C PHE A 334 -13.77 7.99 43.83
N LEU A 335 -13.62 6.66 43.96
CA LEU A 335 -14.60 5.85 44.67
C LEU A 335 -14.70 6.24 46.14
N ILE A 336 -13.56 6.30 46.84
CA ILE A 336 -13.50 6.69 48.25
C ILE A 336 -13.98 8.14 48.43
N GLY A 337 -13.55 9.06 47.56
CA GLY A 337 -13.98 10.45 47.59
C GLY A 337 -15.49 10.60 47.44
N GLY A 338 -16.11 9.87 46.50
CA GLY A 338 -17.56 9.86 46.33
C GLY A 338 -18.31 9.36 47.57
N ILE A 339 -17.81 8.29 48.21
CA ILE A 339 -18.38 7.75 49.45
C ILE A 339 -18.27 8.76 50.59
N LEU A 340 -17.09 9.37 50.78
CA LEU A 340 -16.85 10.34 51.85
C LEU A 340 -17.70 11.61 51.68
N ILE A 341 -17.83 12.12 50.45
CA ILE A 341 -18.68 13.29 50.16
C ILE A 341 -20.15 12.95 50.41
N ALA A 342 -20.62 11.78 49.96
CA ALA A 342 -22.00 11.34 50.21
C ALA A 342 -22.29 11.20 51.72
N ALA A 343 -21.37 10.61 52.47
CA ALA A 343 -21.47 10.49 53.92
C ALA A 343 -21.46 11.87 54.62
N TYR A 344 -20.60 12.79 54.17
CA TYR A 344 -20.56 14.16 54.69
C TYR A 344 -21.88 14.90 54.46
N ILE A 345 -22.43 14.83 53.25
CA ILE A 345 -23.71 15.46 52.89
C ILE A 345 -24.85 14.92 53.75
N TYR A 346 -24.86 13.61 54.00
CA TYR A 346 -25.94 12.95 54.71
C TYR A 346 -25.86 13.08 56.23
N PHE A 347 -24.66 12.90 56.81
CA PHE A 347 -24.48 12.80 58.27
C PHE A 347 -23.94 14.06 58.93
N VAL A 348 -23.12 14.85 58.22
CA VAL A 348 -22.36 15.95 58.85
C VAL A 348 -23.04 17.29 58.67
N ILE A 349 -23.70 17.54 57.53
CA ILE A 349 -24.42 18.80 57.31
C ILE A 349 -25.61 18.85 58.30
N PRO A 350 -25.58 19.73 59.32
CA PRO A 350 -26.66 19.81 60.30
C PRO A 350 -27.97 20.20 59.61
N ASN A 351 -29.11 19.71 60.09
CA ASN A 351 -30.42 20.18 59.60
C ASN A 351 -30.47 21.71 59.76
N PRO A 352 -30.70 22.48 58.69
CA PRO A 352 -30.68 23.93 58.81
C PRO A 352 -31.93 24.35 59.57
N GLU A 353 -31.80 25.34 60.45
CA GLU A 353 -32.98 26.01 60.99
C GLU A 353 -33.71 26.73 59.85
N PRO A 354 -35.05 26.72 59.83
CA PRO A 354 -35.83 27.41 58.80
C PRO A 354 -35.47 28.91 58.76
N PRO A 355 -35.43 29.58 57.58
CA PRO A 355 -35.98 29.17 56.29
C PRO A 355 -34.96 28.43 55.40
N GLU A 356 -35.38 27.26 54.92
CA GLU A 356 -34.55 26.12 54.49
C GLU A 356 -33.66 26.36 53.25
N VAL A 357 -32.45 25.78 53.27
CA VAL A 357 -31.57 25.67 52.09
C VAL A 357 -31.57 24.25 51.49
N PHE A 358 -31.88 23.19 52.25
CA PHE A 358 -32.03 21.82 51.70
C PHE A 358 -33.00 20.93 52.50
N THR A 359 -34.05 20.43 51.84
CA THR A 359 -34.96 19.42 52.40
C THR A 359 -34.27 18.05 52.54
N SER A 360 -34.77 17.17 53.41
CA SER A 360 -34.23 15.81 53.60
C SER A 360 -34.18 15.01 52.28
N GLN A 361 -35.16 15.20 51.40
CA GLN A 361 -35.20 14.57 50.08
C GLN A 361 -34.09 15.11 49.16
N GLN A 362 -33.81 16.42 49.22
CA GLN A 362 -32.70 17.02 48.48
C GLN A 362 -31.36 16.49 48.97
N ARG A 363 -31.14 16.36 50.29
CA ARG A 363 -29.90 15.78 50.86
C ARG A 363 -29.65 14.35 50.38
N LEU A 364 -30.69 13.52 50.41
CA LEU A 364 -30.61 12.15 49.89
C LEU A 364 -30.28 12.14 48.38
N THR A 365 -30.87 13.06 47.62
CA THR A 365 -30.63 13.18 46.18
C THR A 365 -29.19 13.59 45.90
N TYR A 366 -28.65 14.59 46.59
CA TYR A 366 -27.26 15.04 46.42
C TYR A 366 -26.24 14.00 46.89
N ALA A 367 -26.51 13.31 48.01
CA ALA A 367 -25.67 12.19 48.46
C ALA A 367 -25.65 11.06 47.42
N GLY A 368 -26.82 10.73 46.84
CA GLY A 368 -26.93 9.76 45.75
C GLY A 368 -26.18 10.18 44.49
N MET A 369 -26.29 11.46 44.08
CA MET A 369 -25.54 12.00 42.95
C MET A 369 -24.03 11.98 43.17
N ALA A 370 -23.55 12.32 44.38
CA ALA A 370 -22.13 12.28 44.72
C ALA A 370 -21.57 10.86 44.68
N LEU A 371 -22.30 9.88 45.23
CA LEU A 371 -21.92 8.47 45.20
C LEU A 371 -21.92 7.94 43.76
N GLY A 372 -22.96 8.23 42.99
CA GLY A 372 -23.06 7.84 41.58
C GLY A 372 -21.93 8.42 40.72
N THR A 373 -21.60 9.71 40.92
CA THR A 373 -20.52 10.37 40.19
C THR A 373 -19.15 9.77 40.55
N GLY A 374 -18.87 9.54 41.84
CA GLY A 374 -17.64 8.89 42.28
C GLY A 374 -17.47 7.47 41.72
N PHE A 375 -18.56 6.69 41.67
CA PHE A 375 -18.57 5.36 41.07
C PHE A 375 -18.29 5.39 39.56
N LEU A 376 -18.93 6.30 38.81
CA LEU A 376 -18.73 6.42 37.36
C LEU A 376 -17.29 6.85 37.02
N LEU A 377 -16.72 7.81 37.75
CA LEU A 377 -15.33 8.24 37.55
C LEU A 377 -14.32 7.13 37.90
N SER A 378 -14.60 6.36 38.95
CA SER A 378 -13.81 5.16 39.28
C SER A 378 -13.84 4.13 38.15
N LEU A 379 -15.04 3.79 37.66
CA LEU A 379 -15.23 2.83 36.57
C LEU A 379 -14.52 3.28 35.30
N ALA A 380 -14.66 4.55 34.91
CA ALA A 380 -13.97 5.12 33.75
C ALA A 380 -12.45 4.99 33.88
N SER A 381 -11.90 5.29 35.07
CA SER A 381 -10.45 5.20 35.32
C SER A 381 -9.93 3.76 35.23
N ILE A 382 -10.70 2.78 35.74
CA ILE A 382 -10.37 1.35 35.65
C ILE A 382 -10.43 0.86 34.19
N ILE A 383 -11.46 1.25 33.44
CA ILE A 383 -11.60 0.89 32.01
C ILE A 383 -10.42 1.44 31.21
N VAL A 384 -10.08 2.72 31.38
CA VAL A 384 -8.94 3.34 30.70
C VAL A 384 -7.64 2.62 31.05
N SER A 385 -7.41 2.31 32.33
CA SER A 385 -6.25 1.52 32.74
C SER A 385 -6.19 0.15 32.04
N ASN A 386 -7.31 -0.57 31.96
CA ASN A 386 -7.36 -1.89 31.34
C ASN A 386 -7.11 -1.82 29.82
N ILE A 387 -7.67 -0.82 29.14
CA ILE A 387 -7.42 -0.59 27.71
C ILE A 387 -5.94 -0.31 27.45
N ILE A 388 -5.30 0.50 28.30
CA ILE A 388 -3.87 0.81 28.17
C ILE A 388 -3.03 -0.45 28.41
N SER A 389 -3.35 -1.23 29.45
CA SER A 389 -2.66 -2.48 29.73
C SER A 389 -2.78 -3.48 28.56
N LEU A 390 -3.97 -3.61 27.98
CA LEU A 390 -4.22 -4.50 26.84
C LEU A 390 -3.44 -4.04 25.59
N ASN A 391 -3.45 -2.74 25.29
CA ASN A 391 -2.70 -2.20 24.16
C ASN A 391 -1.19 -2.41 24.30
N LEU A 392 -0.64 -2.25 25.51
CA LEU A 392 0.78 -2.52 25.78
C LEU A 392 1.11 -4.00 25.60
N GLU A 393 0.23 -4.90 26.02
CA GLU A 393 0.40 -6.34 25.85
C GLU A 393 0.37 -6.73 24.36
N ILE A 394 -0.57 -6.18 23.60
CA ILE A 394 -0.63 -6.36 22.14
C ILE A 394 0.66 -5.86 21.49
N GLU A 395 1.09 -4.64 21.78
CA GLU A 395 2.29 -4.05 21.18
C GLU A 395 3.56 -4.85 21.53
N ARG A 396 3.68 -5.29 22.79
CA ARG A 396 4.76 -6.17 23.25
C ARG A 396 4.75 -7.48 22.46
N ASN A 397 3.60 -8.14 22.37
CA ASN A 397 3.47 -9.42 21.66
C ASN A 397 3.74 -9.26 20.16
N THR A 398 3.29 -8.18 19.54
CA THR A 398 3.58 -7.88 18.13
C THR A 398 5.08 -7.66 17.90
N LYS A 399 5.76 -6.90 18.75
CA LYS A 399 7.21 -6.66 18.63
C LYS A 399 8.03 -7.93 18.85
N VAL A 400 7.68 -8.74 19.85
CA VAL A 400 8.33 -10.04 20.10
C VAL A 400 8.12 -10.97 18.91
N THR A 401 6.90 -11.04 18.37
CA THR A 401 6.59 -11.87 17.19
C THR A 401 7.37 -11.40 15.97
N ALA A 402 7.45 -10.09 15.71
CA ALA A 402 8.22 -9.53 14.60
C ALA A 402 9.71 -9.87 14.71
N LEU A 403 10.29 -9.77 15.92
CA LEU A 403 11.68 -10.15 16.17
C LEU A 403 11.93 -11.64 15.96
N LEU A 404 11.00 -12.50 16.38
CA LEU A 404 11.07 -13.94 16.16
C LEU A 404 10.99 -14.29 14.67
N ILE A 405 10.06 -13.68 13.92
CA ILE A 405 9.91 -13.88 12.47
C ILE A 405 11.18 -13.42 11.74
N GLN A 406 11.70 -12.24 12.06
CA GLN A 406 12.92 -11.71 11.44
C GLN A 406 14.10 -12.67 11.62
N ARG A 407 14.26 -13.26 12.82
CA ARG A 407 15.33 -14.21 13.10
C ARG A 407 15.10 -15.61 12.49
N LEU A 408 13.85 -16.03 12.30
CA LEU A 408 13.53 -17.26 11.58
C LEU A 408 13.87 -17.13 10.09
N LEU A 409 13.58 -15.98 9.50
CA LEU A 409 13.92 -15.69 8.10
C LEU A 409 15.43 -15.61 7.89
N SER A 410 16.19 -15.03 8.83
CA SER A 410 17.66 -14.94 8.73
C SER A 410 18.39 -16.26 8.90
N LYS A 411 17.72 -17.37 9.23
CA LYS A 411 18.30 -18.71 9.30
C LYS A 411 18.11 -19.54 8.01
N GLN A 412 17.24 -19.08 7.10
CA GLN A 412 16.97 -19.78 5.84
C GLN A 412 17.87 -19.30 4.69
N GLU A 413 18.60 -18.21 4.89
CA GLU A 413 19.70 -17.73 4.06
C GLU A 413 21.02 -18.22 4.64
#